data_AF-A0AAU1R6I9-F1
#
_entry.id   AF-A0AAU1R6I9-F1
#
_cell.length_a   1.000
_cell.length_b   1.000
_cell.length_c   1.000
_cell.angle_alpha   90.00
_cell.angle_beta   90.00
_cell.angle_gamma   90.00
#
_symmetry.space_group_name_H-M   'P 1'
#
loop_
_entity.id
_entity.type
_entity.pdbx_description
1 polymer ?
#
loop_
_entity_poly.entity_id
_entity_poly.type
_entity_poly.pdbx_seq_one_letter_code
_entity_poly.pdbx_strand_id
1 'polypeptide(L)'
;MKIWTADLSYNIPATRNAALFPAPQQEARQVIDILRVCWNRKTSGEDFMREFPTDSNGAISMTAQARAWRYEMDVDGRRVIVRQERDTNQPTVTVNETPVTLPDLTGITVRQRAGQLADLIHAALG
;
A
#
# COMPACT_ATOMS: atom_id res chain seq x y z
N MET A 1 26.66 4.71 -1.87
CA MET A 1 26.50 3.67 -0.83
C MET A 1 25.33 2.80 -1.23
N LYS A 2 25.53 1.50 -1.47
CA LYS A 2 24.45 0.58 -1.85
C LYS A 2 23.69 0.21 -0.58
N ILE A 3 22.41 0.57 -0.50
CA ILE A 3 21.54 0.18 0.61
C ILE A 3 20.95 -1.18 0.25
N TRP A 4 21.17 -2.17 1.09
CA TRP A 4 20.56 -3.49 0.98
C TRP A 4 19.22 -3.45 1.73
N THR A 5 18.18 -4.07 1.16
CA THR A 5 16.84 -4.09 1.77
C THR A 5 16.24 -5.49 1.71
N ALA A 6 15.31 -5.76 2.64
CA ALA A 6 14.50 -6.96 2.64
C ALA A 6 13.05 -6.62 2.98
N ASP A 7 12.13 -7.38 2.37
CA ASP A 7 10.70 -7.23 2.59
C ASP A 7 10.21 -8.22 3.66
N LEU A 8 9.44 -7.70 4.61
CA LEU A 8 8.60 -8.51 5.48
C LEU A 8 7.17 -8.42 5.00
N SER A 9 6.58 -9.57 4.65
CA SER A 9 5.17 -9.67 4.26
C SER A 9 4.29 -9.87 5.48
N TYR A 10 3.13 -9.23 5.46
CA TYR A 10 2.08 -9.29 6.46
C TYR A 10 0.74 -9.38 5.76
N ASN A 11 -0.20 -10.10 6.39
CA ASN A 11 -1.56 -10.18 5.88
C ASN A 11 -2.24 -8.81 5.98
N ILE A 12 -3.00 -8.45 4.93
CA ILE A 12 -4.01 -7.41 5.06
C ILE A 12 -5.18 -8.02 5.83
N PRO A 13 -5.58 -7.44 6.97
CA PRO A 13 -6.62 -8.04 7.80
C PRO A 13 -7.95 -8.10 7.05
N ALA A 14 -8.70 -9.19 7.22
CA ALA A 14 -10.02 -9.33 6.60
C ALA A 14 -11.06 -8.37 7.20
N THR A 15 -10.85 -7.89 8.43
CA THR A 15 -11.78 -6.99 9.13
C THR A 15 -11.11 -5.69 9.53
N ARG A 16 -11.90 -4.61 9.55
CA ARG A 16 -11.46 -3.24 9.91
C ARG A 16 -11.40 -3.08 11.44
N ASN A 17 -10.62 -3.89 12.14
CA ASN A 17 -10.40 -3.68 13.57
C ASN A 17 -9.17 -2.79 13.79
N ALA A 18 -9.40 -1.48 13.94
CA ALA A 18 -8.36 -0.46 14.02
C ALA A 18 -7.43 -0.60 15.24
N ALA A 19 -7.81 -1.37 16.26
CA ALA A 19 -6.99 -1.56 17.46
C ALA A 19 -5.84 -2.55 17.27
N LEU A 20 -5.85 -3.35 16.21
CA LEU A 20 -4.93 -4.48 16.05
C LEU A 20 -3.85 -4.28 14.97
N PHE A 21 -3.96 -3.24 14.14
CA PHE A 21 -3.10 -3.08 12.96
C PHE A 21 -2.56 -1.65 12.79
N PRO A 22 -1.30 -1.48 12.36
CA PRO A 22 -0.75 -0.20 11.90
C PRO A 22 -1.62 0.54 10.88
N ALA A 23 -1.62 1.88 10.94
CA ALA A 23 -2.41 2.73 10.04
C ALA A 23 -2.25 2.42 8.53
N PRO A 24 -1.04 2.09 8.01
CA PRO A 24 -0.89 1.67 6.61
C PRO A 24 -1.66 0.41 6.22
N GLN A 25 -1.75 -0.59 7.11
CA GLN A 25 -2.54 -1.80 6.83
C GLN A 25 -4.05 -1.51 6.88
N GLN A 26 -4.46 -0.58 7.76
CA GLN A 26 -5.86 -0.13 7.80
C GLN A 26 -6.23 0.63 6.53
N GLU A 27 -5.33 1.44 5.98
CA GLU A 27 -5.53 2.08 4.69
C GLU A 27 -5.70 1.08 3.57
N ALA A 28 -4.78 0.10 3.46
CA ALA A 28 -4.84 -0.94 2.44
C ALA A 28 -6.21 -1.65 2.45
N ARG A 29 -6.67 -2.07 3.64
CA ARG A 29 -8.01 -2.66 3.81
C ARG A 29 -9.12 -1.73 3.34
N GLN A 30 -9.03 -0.44 3.66
CA GLN A 30 -10.05 0.54 3.27
C GLN A 30 -10.10 0.77 1.76
N VAL A 31 -8.95 0.83 1.10
CA VAL A 31 -8.89 0.91 -0.37
C VAL A 31 -9.56 -0.29 -0.99
N ILE A 32 -9.23 -1.50 -0.52
CA ILE A 32 -9.84 -2.74 -1.01
C ILE A 32 -11.36 -2.76 -0.76
N ASP A 33 -11.81 -2.35 0.43
CA ASP A 33 -13.24 -2.28 0.75
C ASP A 33 -13.99 -1.33 -0.17
N ILE A 34 -13.44 -0.15 -0.46
CA ILE A 34 -14.06 0.83 -1.36
C ILE A 34 -14.12 0.28 -2.79
N LEU A 35 -13.03 -0.32 -3.29
CA LEU A 35 -13.01 -0.96 -4.60
C LEU A 35 -14.08 -2.06 -4.72
N ARG A 36 -14.23 -2.90 -3.70
CA ARG A 36 -15.23 -3.98 -3.69
C ARG A 36 -16.66 -3.46 -3.57
N VAL A 37 -16.91 -2.58 -2.60
CA VAL A 37 -18.28 -2.21 -2.18
C VAL A 37 -18.84 -1.06 -3.04
N CYS A 38 -18.05 -0.02 -3.28
CA CYS A 38 -18.52 1.15 -4.02
C CYS A 38 -18.40 0.95 -5.53
N TRP A 39 -17.36 0.23 -5.97
CA TRP A 39 -17.04 0.07 -7.39
C TRP A 39 -17.28 -1.33 -7.94
N ASN A 40 -17.72 -2.29 -7.11
CA ASN A 40 -17.97 -3.69 -7.50
C ASN A 40 -16.78 -4.36 -8.22
N ARG A 41 -15.55 -3.93 -7.89
CA ARG A 41 -14.30 -4.49 -8.43
C ARG A 41 -13.97 -5.80 -7.71
N LYS A 42 -13.47 -6.79 -8.45
CA LYS A 42 -12.98 -8.06 -7.86
C LYS A 42 -11.54 -7.89 -7.43
N THR A 43 -11.22 -8.22 -6.18
CA THR A 43 -9.85 -8.16 -5.67
C THR A 43 -9.36 -9.50 -5.11
N SER A 44 -8.09 -9.80 -5.34
CA SER A 44 -7.38 -11.00 -4.86
C SER A 44 -5.89 -10.72 -4.63
N GLY A 45 -5.14 -11.68 -4.07
CA GLY A 45 -3.69 -11.52 -3.88
C GLY A 45 -3.30 -10.34 -2.99
N GLU A 46 -4.06 -10.12 -1.91
CA GLU A 46 -3.94 -8.94 -1.03
C GLU A 46 -2.78 -9.09 -0.04
N ASP A 47 -1.64 -8.47 -0.37
CA ASP A 47 -0.42 -8.53 0.43
C ASP A 47 0.00 -7.15 0.92
N PHE A 48 0.50 -7.07 2.16
CA PHE A 48 1.12 -5.86 2.71
C PHE A 48 2.57 -6.13 3.06
N MET A 49 3.50 -5.35 2.50
CA MET A 49 4.93 -5.50 2.72
C MET A 49 5.53 -4.26 3.37
N ARG A 50 6.49 -4.49 4.25
CA ARG A 50 7.35 -3.45 4.80
C ARG A 50 8.78 -3.72 4.38
N GLU A 51 9.40 -2.73 3.78
CA GLU A 51 10.79 -2.78 3.34
C GLU A 51 11.68 -2.26 4.45
N PHE A 52 12.61 -3.08 4.93
CA PHE A 52 13.58 -2.70 5.96
C PHE A 52 14.99 -2.64 5.38
N PRO A 53 15.85 -1.73 5.88
CA PRO A 53 17.26 -1.79 5.58
C PRO A 53 17.88 -3.07 6.18
N THR A 54 18.82 -3.66 5.45
CA THR A 54 19.61 -4.79 5.92
C THR A 54 21.07 -4.41 6.08
N ASP A 55 21.78 -5.14 6.95
CA ASP A 55 23.23 -5.03 7.06
C ASP A 55 23.95 -5.68 5.86
N SER A 56 25.28 -5.70 5.88
CA SER A 56 26.11 -6.29 4.81
C SER A 56 25.92 -7.81 4.65
N ASN A 57 25.31 -8.47 5.64
CA ASN A 57 25.04 -9.90 5.65
C ASN A 57 23.59 -10.21 5.26
N GLY A 58 22.79 -9.20 4.91
CA GLY A 58 21.38 -9.35 4.57
C GLY A 58 20.45 -9.52 5.78
N ALA A 59 20.95 -9.33 7.01
CA ALA A 59 20.12 -9.41 8.19
C ALA A 59 19.28 -8.13 8.32
N ILE A 60 17.97 -8.30 8.55
CA ILE A 60 17.05 -7.18 8.79
C ILE A 60 17.42 -6.49 10.09
N SER A 61 17.63 -5.18 10.03
CA SER A 61 17.80 -4.37 11.24
C SER A 61 16.44 -4.17 11.91
N MET A 62 16.07 -5.06 12.84
CA MET A 62 14.80 -4.99 13.59
C MET A 62 14.65 -3.73 14.46
N THR A 63 15.76 -3.06 14.78
CA THR A 63 15.78 -1.76 15.47
C THR A 63 15.57 -0.59 14.51
N ALA A 64 15.72 -0.81 13.20
CA ALA A 64 15.45 0.21 12.20
C ALA A 64 13.96 0.25 11.87
N GLN A 65 13.46 1.45 11.59
CA GLN A 65 12.11 1.60 11.05
C GLN A 65 12.10 1.16 9.58
N ALA A 66 10.95 0.69 9.11
CA ALA A 66 10.77 0.38 7.69
C ALA A 66 11.03 1.64 6.85
N ARG A 67 11.81 1.49 5.79
CA ARG A 67 12.10 2.55 4.82
C ARG A 67 10.88 2.87 3.96
N ALA A 68 10.11 1.86 3.64
CA ALA A 68 8.87 1.98 2.88
C ALA A 68 7.87 0.92 3.31
N TRP A 69 6.62 1.15 2.96
CA TRP A 69 5.60 0.11 2.94
C TRP A 69 4.87 0.13 1.62
N ARG A 70 4.34 -1.03 1.24
CA ARG A 70 3.49 -1.15 0.07
C ARG A 70 2.41 -2.18 0.31
N TYR A 71 1.30 -2.02 -0.37
CA TYR A 71 0.34 -3.10 -0.53
C TYR A 71 0.13 -3.39 -2.01
N GLU A 72 -0.04 -4.67 -2.28
CA GLU A 72 -0.22 -5.23 -3.59
C GLU A 72 -1.54 -6.00 -3.61
N MET A 73 -2.23 -5.91 -4.73
CA MET A 73 -3.47 -6.65 -4.97
C MET A 73 -3.70 -6.78 -6.46
N ASP A 74 -4.35 -7.85 -6.87
CA ASP A 74 -4.97 -7.94 -8.18
C ASP A 74 -6.37 -7.33 -8.12
N VAL A 75 -6.70 -6.45 -9.08
CA VAL A 75 -8.03 -5.86 -9.25
C VAL A 75 -8.50 -6.13 -10.68
N ASP A 76 -9.57 -6.90 -10.83
CA ASP A 76 -10.09 -7.36 -12.13
C ASP A 76 -9.01 -7.96 -13.06
N GLY A 77 -8.05 -8.69 -12.47
CA GLY A 77 -6.93 -9.30 -13.20
C GLY A 77 -5.78 -8.35 -13.56
N ARG A 78 -5.75 -7.15 -12.98
CA ARG A 78 -4.65 -6.19 -13.13
C ARG A 78 -3.94 -5.99 -11.80
N ARG A 79 -2.61 -6.05 -11.81
CA ARG A 79 -1.78 -5.87 -10.62
C ARG A 79 -1.77 -4.40 -10.22
N VAL A 80 -2.14 -4.12 -8.99
CA VAL A 80 -2.11 -2.78 -8.39
C VAL A 80 -1.10 -2.77 -7.26
N ILE A 81 -0.21 -1.78 -7.27
CA ILE A 81 0.79 -1.56 -6.22
C ILE A 81 0.64 -0.14 -5.72
N VAL A 82 0.42 0.01 -4.42
CA VAL A 82 0.50 1.30 -3.74
C VAL A 82 1.69 1.29 -2.80
N ARG A 83 2.63 2.20 -3.01
CA ARG A 83 3.89 2.28 -2.25
C ARG A 83 4.06 3.64 -1.62
N GLN A 84 4.47 3.68 -0.37
CA GLN A 84 4.76 4.88 0.39
C GLN A 84 6.17 4.75 0.97
N GLU A 85 7.06 5.66 0.58
CA GLU A 85 8.34 5.83 1.24
C GLU A 85 8.10 6.55 2.57
N ARG A 86 8.88 6.19 3.59
CA ARG A 86 8.79 6.80 4.93
C ARG A 86 9.11 8.29 4.90
N ASP A 87 10.10 8.67 4.09
CA ASP A 87 10.63 10.04 4.03
C ASP A 87 9.90 10.90 2.98
N THR A 88 8.86 10.35 2.33
CA THR A 88 7.97 11.11 1.44
C THR A 88 6.61 11.25 2.09
N ASN A 89 5.92 12.35 1.81
CA ASN A 89 4.54 12.55 2.26
C ASN A 89 3.51 12.02 1.23
N GLN A 90 3.96 11.61 0.05
CA GLN A 90 3.11 11.22 -1.07
C GLN A 90 3.36 9.74 -1.42
N PRO A 91 2.31 8.92 -1.54
CA PRO A 91 2.45 7.57 -2.06
C PRO A 91 2.63 7.58 -3.57
N THR A 92 2.91 6.43 -4.13
CA THR A 92 2.92 6.15 -5.57
C THR A 92 1.94 5.01 -5.81
N VAL A 93 1.24 5.06 -6.95
CA VAL A 93 0.30 4.01 -7.37
C VAL A 93 0.68 3.57 -8.76
N THR A 94 0.71 2.26 -8.99
CA THR A 94 0.86 1.67 -10.32
C THR A 94 -0.24 0.64 -10.57
N VAL A 95 -0.72 0.59 -11.81
CA VAL A 95 -1.69 -0.39 -12.31
C VAL A 95 -1.05 -1.05 -13.53
N ASN A 96 -0.78 -2.37 -13.47
CA ASN A 96 0.02 -3.09 -14.48
C ASN A 96 1.29 -2.33 -14.87
N GLU A 97 2.09 -1.94 -13.86
CA GLU A 97 3.35 -1.18 -14.02
C GLU A 97 3.19 0.23 -14.59
N THR A 98 1.96 0.66 -14.92
CA THR A 98 1.67 2.00 -15.39
C THR A 98 1.44 2.93 -14.20
N PRO A 99 2.22 4.01 -14.04
CA PRO A 99 2.02 4.97 -12.96
C PRO A 99 0.67 5.67 -13.06
N VAL A 100 0.00 5.83 -11.92
CA VAL A 100 -1.22 6.62 -11.79
C VAL A 100 -0.86 7.98 -11.22
N THR A 101 -1.27 9.05 -11.90
CA THR A 101 -1.08 10.42 -11.41
C THR A 101 -1.96 10.64 -10.17
N LEU A 102 -1.34 11.06 -9.08
CA LEU A 102 -2.04 11.33 -7.82
C LEU A 102 -2.17 12.85 -7.61
N PRO A 103 -3.30 13.31 -7.03
CA PRO A 103 -3.36 14.64 -6.45
C PRO A 103 -2.44 14.72 -5.22
N ASP A 104 -2.20 15.93 -4.72
CA ASP A 104 -1.56 16.10 -3.42
C ASP A 104 -2.44 15.46 -2.32
N LEU A 105 -1.88 14.47 -1.63
CA LEU A 105 -2.55 13.73 -0.55
C LEU A 105 -2.06 14.18 0.83
N THR A 106 -1.37 15.32 0.93
CA THR A 106 -0.91 15.85 2.21
C THR A 106 -2.03 16.49 3.03
N GLY A 107 -1.92 16.43 4.36
CA GLY A 107 -2.86 17.08 5.28
C GLY A 107 -4.25 16.43 5.41
N ILE A 108 -4.51 15.31 4.73
CA ILE A 108 -5.80 14.59 4.80
C ILE A 108 -5.75 13.39 5.74
N THR A 109 -6.92 12.96 6.22
CA THR A 109 -7.04 11.77 7.07
C THR A 109 -6.77 10.49 6.28
N VAL A 110 -6.37 9.41 6.98
CA VAL A 110 -6.18 8.08 6.38
C VAL A 110 -7.43 7.61 5.61
N ARG A 111 -8.63 7.91 6.13
CA ARG A 111 -9.88 7.56 5.46
C ARG A 111 -10.08 8.31 4.15
N GLN A 112 -9.79 9.62 4.13
CA GLN A 112 -9.87 10.43 2.91
C GLN A 112 -8.84 9.96 1.90
N ARG A 113 -7.61 9.67 2.35
CA ARG A 113 -6.53 9.15 1.51
C ARG A 113 -6.92 7.82 0.88
N ALA A 114 -7.49 6.88 1.66
CA ALA A 114 -7.98 5.61 1.13
C ALA A 114 -9.09 5.80 0.07
N GLY A 115 -10.02 6.73 0.28
CA GLY A 115 -11.05 7.06 -0.72
C GLY A 115 -10.46 7.55 -2.02
N GLN A 116 -9.59 8.55 -1.97
CA GLN A 116 -8.95 9.10 -3.17
C GLN A 116 -8.10 8.07 -3.90
N LEU A 117 -7.33 7.24 -3.17
CA LEU A 117 -6.56 6.17 -3.78
C LEU A 117 -7.46 5.15 -4.49
N ALA A 118 -8.56 4.74 -3.87
CA ALA A 118 -9.51 3.80 -4.48
C ALA A 118 -10.16 4.38 -5.75
N ASP A 119 -10.55 5.66 -5.73
CA ASP A 119 -11.15 6.34 -6.88
C ASP A 119 -10.16 6.45 -8.05
N LEU A 120 -8.89 6.77 -7.75
CA LEU A 120 -7.83 6.85 -8.76
C LEU A 120 -7.50 5.47 -9.36
N ILE A 121 -7.44 4.44 -8.52
CA ILE A 121 -7.26 3.05 -8.98
C ILE A 121 -8.44 2.66 -9.87
N HIS A 122 -9.68 2.92 -9.43
CA HIS A 122 -10.88 2.63 -10.21
C HIS A 122 -10.83 3.30 -11.59
N ALA A 123 -10.52 4.61 -11.64
CA ALA A 123 -10.42 5.35 -12.88
C ALA A 123 -9.32 4.80 -13.81
N ALA A 124 -8.18 4.39 -13.25
CA ALA A 124 -7.07 3.80 -14.01
C ALA A 124 -7.38 2.40 -14.55
N LEU A 125 -8.35 1.69 -13.96
CA LEU A 125 -8.78 0.36 -14.43
C LEU A 125 -9.73 0.45 -15.64
N GLY A 126 -10.40 1.58 -15.86
CA GLY A 126 -11.49 1.70 -16.85
C GLY A 126 -12.79 1.18 -16.27
#